data_AF-A0A382P5D7-F1
#
_entry.id   AF-A0A382P5D7-F1
#
_cell.length_a   1.000
_cell.length_b   1.000
_cell.length_c   1.000
_cell.angle_alpha   90.00
_cell.angle_beta   90.00
_cell.angle_gamma   90.00
#
_symmetry.space_group_name_H-M   'P 1'
#
loop_
_entity.id
_entity.type
_entity.pdbx_description
1 polymer ?
#
loop_
_entity_poly.entity_id
_entity_poly.type
_entity_poly.pdbx_seq_one_letter_code
_entity_poly.pdbx_strand_id
1 'polypeptide(L)'
;MKKMVTTLSVILMPFCLFGQLDYGQMINNFDATPADPNYWGYDASENSDSTLSFVNESYVSDPVSEGAGAMQLDYSAHNIEGWGGYAKIYHLYPNLPDDGTPALSGAWKLAPIAGALGVGPGPGDYSWWSNNEGDVTTRACLFDDEYVFNADGSFQNVLGSETWIEGWQGGDYNEDGTIDWQDEHCGSPIAPHDGTNPATWSVDETAGTITVSGLGAYLGLSKVHNSGEDGSPVDNTITYSYSLSADGNNMDVTISGFNGDAEWIFRFVKVQTSDPILSGTWKLAPIAGALGVGPGPGD
;
A
#
# COMPACT_ATOMS: atom_id res chain seq x y z
N MET A 1 -67.58 0.35 -57.64
CA MET A 1 -67.60 -0.71 -56.60
C MET A 1 -66.18 -1.25 -56.44
N LYS A 2 -65.71 -1.27 -55.19
CA LYS A 2 -64.30 -1.28 -54.79
C LYS A 2 -63.61 -2.60 -55.15
N LYS A 3 -62.43 -2.48 -55.77
CA LYS A 3 -61.45 -3.54 -55.99
C LYS A 3 -60.65 -3.69 -54.68
N MET A 4 -60.61 -4.89 -54.09
CA MET A 4 -59.59 -5.22 -53.08
C MET A 4 -58.42 -5.89 -53.80
N VAL A 5 -57.37 -5.11 -54.03
CA VAL A 5 -56.06 -5.60 -54.45
C VAL A 5 -55.20 -5.60 -53.20
N THR A 6 -54.77 -6.78 -52.77
CA THR A 6 -53.83 -6.99 -51.67
C THR A 6 -52.49 -6.39 -52.07
N THR A 7 -52.12 -5.25 -51.50
CA THR A 7 -50.80 -4.64 -51.70
C THR A 7 -49.80 -5.28 -50.74
N LEU A 8 -48.81 -5.96 -51.32
CA LEU A 8 -47.62 -6.47 -50.64
C LEU A 8 -46.74 -5.29 -50.25
N SER A 9 -46.78 -4.88 -48.98
CA SER A 9 -45.82 -3.93 -48.42
C SER A 9 -44.54 -4.67 -48.02
N VAL A 10 -43.53 -4.63 -48.89
CA VAL A 10 -42.15 -4.96 -48.55
C VAL A 10 -41.64 -3.88 -47.59
N ILE A 11 -41.61 -4.18 -46.29
CA ILE A 11 -40.83 -3.38 -45.34
C ILE A 11 -39.39 -3.90 -45.40
N LEU A 12 -38.55 -3.04 -45.96
CA LEU A 12 -37.10 -3.14 -46.01
C LEU A 12 -36.56 -3.12 -44.56
N MET A 13 -36.22 -4.27 -44.01
CA MET A 13 -35.53 -4.35 -42.71
C MET A 13 -34.06 -3.96 -42.92
N PRO A 14 -33.52 -2.94 -42.22
CA PRO A 14 -32.14 -2.54 -42.44
C PRO A 14 -31.19 -3.62 -41.92
N PHE A 15 -30.26 -3.98 -42.81
CA PHE A 15 -29.02 -4.67 -42.51
C PHE A 15 -28.23 -3.98 -41.38
N CYS A 16 -27.40 -4.79 -40.71
CA CYS A 16 -26.25 -4.42 -39.86
C CYS A 16 -26.54 -4.02 -38.41
N LEU A 17 -26.56 -5.03 -37.53
CA LEU A 17 -25.94 -4.98 -36.20
C LEU A 17 -25.70 -6.42 -35.71
N PHE A 18 -24.90 -7.18 -36.47
CA PHE A 18 -24.10 -8.25 -35.88
C PHE A 18 -22.86 -7.57 -35.30
N GLY A 19 -22.91 -7.29 -34.01
CA GLY A 19 -21.80 -6.68 -33.31
C GLY A 19 -22.21 -6.45 -31.87
N GLN A 20 -21.65 -7.28 -30.99
CA GLN A 20 -21.63 -7.09 -29.55
C GLN A 20 -22.91 -7.50 -28.80
N LEU A 21 -23.24 -8.80 -28.90
CA LEU A 21 -23.85 -9.49 -27.76
C LEU A 21 -22.78 -9.59 -26.67
N ASP A 22 -23.13 -9.10 -25.49
CA ASP A 22 -22.35 -9.11 -24.25
C ASP A 22 -21.49 -10.37 -24.10
N TYR A 23 -20.17 -10.18 -24.18
CA TYR A 23 -19.28 -11.01 -23.38
C TYR A 23 -19.52 -10.56 -21.94
N GLY A 24 -20.46 -11.23 -21.25
CA GLY A 24 -20.44 -11.26 -19.79
C GLY A 24 -19.00 -11.57 -19.37
N GLN A 25 -18.49 -10.83 -18.39
CA GLN A 25 -17.11 -10.89 -17.88
C GLN A 25 -16.48 -12.27 -18.15
N MET A 26 -15.66 -12.37 -19.21
CA MET A 26 -14.89 -13.59 -19.42
C MET A 26 -13.86 -13.61 -18.30
N ILE A 27 -14.16 -14.41 -17.27
CA ILE A 27 -13.18 -14.79 -16.27
C ILE A 27 -12.10 -15.55 -17.04
N ASN A 28 -10.88 -15.01 -17.07
CA ASN A 28 -9.74 -15.74 -17.59
C ASN A 28 -9.59 -17.01 -16.75
N ASN A 29 -9.75 -18.17 -17.38
CA ASN A 29 -9.73 -19.46 -16.69
C ASN A 29 -8.29 -19.99 -16.47
N PHE A 30 -7.28 -19.25 -16.93
CA PHE A 30 -5.85 -19.52 -16.75
C PHE A 30 -5.34 -20.87 -17.28
N ASP A 31 -6.13 -21.59 -18.10
CA ASP A 31 -5.79 -22.91 -18.67
C ASP A 31 -4.48 -22.97 -19.49
N ALA A 32 -4.00 -21.81 -19.95
CA ALA A 32 -2.79 -21.68 -20.77
C ALA A 32 -1.54 -21.25 -19.97
N THR A 33 -1.70 -20.97 -18.67
CA THR A 33 -0.62 -20.44 -17.81
C THR A 33 0.04 -21.61 -17.07
N PRO A 34 1.38 -21.66 -16.98
CA PRO A 34 2.06 -22.65 -16.13
C PRO A 34 1.54 -22.56 -14.69
N ALA A 35 1.38 -23.72 -14.02
CA ALA A 35 0.98 -23.76 -12.61
C ALA A 35 1.98 -22.95 -11.77
N ASP A 36 1.47 -21.94 -11.06
CA ASP A 36 2.24 -21.19 -10.08
C ASP A 36 2.10 -21.89 -8.72
N PRO A 37 3.14 -22.58 -8.23
CA PRO A 37 3.08 -23.33 -6.97
C PRO A 37 2.98 -22.43 -5.73
N ASN A 38 3.10 -21.10 -5.89
CA ASN A 38 2.95 -20.13 -4.80
C ASN A 38 1.62 -19.38 -4.84
N TYR A 39 0.73 -19.73 -5.77
CA TYR A 39 -0.54 -19.03 -5.94
C TYR A 39 -1.50 -19.28 -4.77
N TRP A 40 -1.49 -20.50 -4.21
CA TRP A 40 -2.33 -20.88 -3.07
C TRP A 40 -1.46 -21.16 -1.84
N GLY A 41 -1.85 -20.60 -0.70
CA GLY A 41 -1.31 -20.93 0.62
C GLY A 41 -2.30 -21.78 1.41
N TYR A 42 -1.77 -22.51 2.39
CA TYR A 42 -2.55 -23.30 3.32
C TYR A 42 -2.00 -23.22 4.72
N ASP A 43 -2.90 -23.27 5.70
CA ASP A 43 -2.55 -23.24 7.12
C ASP A 43 -3.55 -24.07 7.93
N ALA A 44 -3.13 -24.58 9.08
CA ALA A 44 -3.98 -25.24 10.04
C ALA A 44 -3.79 -24.58 11.42
N SER A 45 -4.89 -24.35 12.13
CA SER A 45 -4.84 -23.72 13.45
C SER A 45 -3.85 -24.43 14.38
N GLU A 46 -3.18 -23.69 15.27
CA GLU A 46 -2.38 -24.26 16.36
C GLU A 46 -3.19 -25.22 17.27
N ASN A 47 -4.52 -25.08 17.28
CA ASN A 47 -5.47 -25.91 18.02
C ASN A 47 -5.99 -27.09 17.19
N SER A 48 -5.34 -27.36 16.06
CA SER A 48 -5.61 -28.52 15.21
C SER A 48 -4.65 -29.67 15.51
N ASP A 49 -5.13 -30.90 15.39
CA ASP A 49 -4.29 -32.09 15.47
C ASP A 49 -3.41 -32.14 14.21
N SER A 50 -2.12 -31.87 14.37
CA SER A 50 -1.16 -31.81 13.26
C SER A 50 -0.91 -33.16 12.58
N THR A 51 -1.40 -34.27 13.14
CA THR A 51 -1.29 -35.61 12.54
C THR A 51 -2.52 -35.99 11.71
N LEU A 52 -3.65 -35.31 11.94
CA LEU A 52 -4.93 -35.59 11.30
C LEU A 52 -5.44 -34.43 10.43
N SER A 53 -4.96 -33.21 10.68
CA SER A 53 -5.34 -32.00 9.95
C SER A 53 -4.35 -31.74 8.83
N PHE A 54 -4.85 -31.47 7.64
CA PHE A 54 -4.02 -31.20 6.47
C PHE A 54 -4.82 -30.45 5.39
N VAL A 55 -4.08 -29.87 4.47
CA VAL A 55 -4.55 -29.42 3.17
C VAL A 55 -3.54 -29.92 2.15
N ASN A 56 -4.01 -30.72 1.19
CA ASN A 56 -3.22 -31.17 0.06
C ASN A 56 -3.83 -30.61 -1.22
N GLU A 57 -3.03 -29.87 -1.96
CA GLU A 57 -3.35 -29.41 -3.30
C GLU A 57 -2.80 -30.41 -4.33
N SER A 58 -3.63 -30.72 -5.33
CA SER A 58 -3.22 -31.46 -6.51
C SER A 58 -3.94 -30.93 -7.75
N TYR A 59 -3.53 -31.38 -8.93
CA TYR A 59 -4.13 -30.99 -10.19
C TYR A 59 -4.60 -32.25 -10.93
N VAL A 60 -5.87 -32.26 -11.33
CA VAL A 60 -6.52 -33.38 -12.03
C VAL A 60 -7.02 -32.97 -13.39
N SER A 61 -7.11 -33.94 -14.30
CA SER A 61 -7.67 -33.75 -15.64
C SER A 61 -9.03 -34.43 -15.82
N ASP A 62 -9.57 -35.06 -14.77
CA ASP A 62 -10.87 -35.72 -14.74
C ASP A 62 -11.29 -35.98 -13.27
N PRO A 63 -12.44 -35.47 -12.79
CA PRO A 63 -13.43 -34.65 -13.49
C PRO A 63 -13.01 -33.17 -13.62
N VAL A 64 -13.42 -32.52 -14.71
CA VAL A 64 -13.18 -31.09 -14.94
C VAL A 64 -14.48 -30.45 -15.43
N SER A 65 -14.83 -29.28 -14.89
CA SER A 65 -16.01 -28.52 -15.34
C SER A 65 -15.75 -27.71 -16.61
N GLU A 66 -14.53 -27.20 -16.77
CA GLU A 66 -14.07 -26.38 -17.88
C GLU A 66 -12.54 -26.54 -18.01
N GLY A 67 -12.00 -26.42 -19.23
CA GLY A 67 -10.55 -26.39 -19.44
C GLY A 67 -9.85 -27.74 -19.53
N ALA A 68 -8.53 -27.71 -19.39
CA ALA A 68 -7.67 -28.90 -19.52
C ALA A 68 -7.39 -29.59 -18.17
N GLY A 69 -7.70 -28.93 -17.06
CA GLY A 69 -7.54 -29.48 -15.71
C GLY A 69 -8.23 -28.64 -14.65
N ALA A 70 -8.33 -29.19 -13.44
CA ALA A 70 -8.86 -28.55 -12.26
C ALA A 70 -7.91 -28.75 -11.08
N MET A 71 -7.89 -27.77 -10.17
CA MET A 71 -7.32 -27.94 -8.84
C MET A 71 -8.21 -28.88 -8.04
N GLN A 72 -7.63 -29.93 -7.46
CA GLN A 72 -8.26 -30.79 -6.47
C GLN A 72 -7.69 -30.49 -5.09
N LEU A 73 -8.60 -30.33 -4.13
CA LEU A 73 -8.29 -30.02 -2.75
C LEU A 73 -8.75 -31.17 -1.85
N ASP A 74 -7.78 -31.83 -1.21
CA ASP A 74 -8.05 -32.79 -0.14
C ASP A 74 -7.71 -32.14 1.19
N TYR A 75 -8.69 -31.96 2.06
CA TYR A 75 -8.50 -31.29 3.34
C TYR A 75 -9.08 -32.11 4.50
N SER A 76 -8.52 -31.89 5.68
CA SER A 76 -8.98 -32.47 6.94
C SER A 76 -8.78 -31.48 8.07
N ALA A 77 -9.76 -31.37 8.95
CA ALA A 77 -9.72 -30.48 10.11
C ALA A 77 -10.12 -31.26 11.36
N HIS A 78 -9.15 -31.46 12.24
CA HIS A 78 -9.34 -32.12 13.54
C HIS A 78 -8.88 -31.17 14.63
N ASN A 79 -9.72 -30.95 15.62
CA ASN A 79 -9.41 -30.12 16.76
C ASN A 79 -8.80 -30.94 17.90
N ILE A 80 -7.81 -30.39 18.58
CA ILE A 80 -7.32 -30.92 19.87
C ILE A 80 -8.06 -30.31 21.07
N GLU A 81 -8.82 -29.23 20.83
CA GLU A 81 -9.52 -28.47 21.86
C GLU A 81 -11.04 -28.44 21.67
N GLY A 82 -11.80 -28.33 22.77
CA GLY A 82 -13.27 -28.39 22.75
C GLY A 82 -13.98 -27.22 22.06
N TRP A 83 -13.25 -26.15 21.72
CA TRP A 83 -13.77 -24.96 21.07
C TRP A 83 -13.51 -24.91 19.55
N GLY A 84 -12.77 -25.88 19.00
CA GLY A 84 -12.62 -26.10 17.55
C GLY A 84 -11.20 -25.91 17.03
N GLY A 85 -11.04 -26.16 15.73
CA GLY A 85 -9.82 -25.99 14.94
C GLY A 85 -10.19 -25.82 13.47
N TYR A 86 -9.29 -25.30 12.64
CA TYR A 86 -9.53 -25.08 11.22
C TYR A 86 -8.38 -25.60 10.36
N ALA A 87 -8.71 -25.91 9.10
CA ALA A 87 -7.79 -25.97 7.98
C ALA A 87 -8.23 -24.90 6.97
N LYS A 88 -7.31 -24.02 6.55
CA LYS A 88 -7.57 -22.85 5.71
C LYS A 88 -6.82 -23.01 4.39
N ILE A 89 -7.50 -22.64 3.30
CA ILE A 89 -6.91 -22.45 1.97
C ILE A 89 -7.13 -20.98 1.63
N TYR A 90 -6.08 -20.32 1.15
CA TYR A 90 -6.15 -18.92 0.81
C TYR A 90 -5.32 -18.62 -0.43
N HIS A 91 -5.77 -17.63 -1.20
CA HIS A 91 -4.95 -16.97 -2.21
C HIS A 91 -4.70 -15.56 -1.69
N LEU A 92 -3.46 -15.30 -1.29
CA LEU A 92 -3.02 -13.98 -0.87
C LEU A 92 -2.01 -13.49 -1.90
N TYR A 93 -2.15 -12.25 -2.36
CA TYR A 93 -0.99 -11.52 -2.84
C TYR A 93 0.01 -11.49 -1.68
N PRO A 94 1.30 -11.79 -1.90
CA PRO A 94 2.16 -12.26 -0.83
C PRO A 94 2.37 -11.34 0.37
N ASN A 95 1.74 -10.17 0.55
CA ASN A 95 2.10 -9.25 1.66
C ASN A 95 0.93 -8.55 2.32
N LEU A 96 -0.16 -9.28 2.43
CA LEU A 96 -1.30 -8.83 3.20
C LEU A 96 -1.25 -9.50 4.59
N PRO A 97 -1.38 -8.78 5.74
CA PRO A 97 -1.86 -9.36 6.97
C PRO A 97 -3.14 -10.14 6.71
N ASP A 98 -3.58 -10.92 7.69
CA ASP A 98 -4.80 -11.74 7.57
C ASP A 98 -6.07 -10.96 7.14
N ASP A 99 -6.02 -9.62 7.15
CA ASP A 99 -7.08 -8.71 6.69
C ASP A 99 -7.01 -8.28 5.20
N GLY A 100 -5.97 -8.63 4.46
CA GLY A 100 -5.88 -8.27 3.04
C GLY A 100 -5.23 -6.91 2.73
N THR A 101 -4.46 -6.29 3.65
CA THR A 101 -3.84 -4.96 3.44
C THR A 101 -2.33 -5.00 3.18
N PRO A 102 -1.70 -4.34 2.19
CA PRO A 102 -0.23 -4.42 2.07
C PRO A 102 0.52 -4.06 3.37
N ALA A 103 1.61 -4.75 3.72
CA ALA A 103 2.33 -4.52 4.98
C ALA A 103 2.79 -3.06 5.18
N LEU A 104 3.18 -2.39 4.09
CA LEU A 104 3.54 -0.97 4.07
C LEU A 104 2.34 -0.03 4.09
N SER A 105 1.12 -0.52 3.87
CA SER A 105 -0.07 0.34 3.85
C SER A 105 -0.29 1.06 5.17
N GLY A 106 -0.77 2.29 5.06
CA GLY A 106 -0.94 3.23 6.16
C GLY A 106 -0.13 4.50 5.96
N ALA A 107 -0.23 5.38 6.95
CA ALA A 107 0.52 6.63 7.00
C ALA A 107 1.85 6.42 7.73
N TRP A 108 2.90 7.05 7.22
CA TRP A 108 4.25 7.03 7.78
C TRP A 108 4.75 8.45 7.93
N LYS A 109 5.60 8.71 8.91
CA LYS A 109 6.26 10.01 9.07
C LYS A 109 7.70 9.82 9.54
N LEU A 110 8.56 10.81 9.34
CA LEU A 110 9.94 10.71 9.81
C LEU A 110 9.96 10.45 11.31
N ALA A 111 10.83 9.54 11.74
CA ALA A 111 11.03 9.23 13.13
C ALA A 111 11.51 10.51 13.85
N PRO A 112 10.86 10.99 14.91
CA PRO A 112 11.22 12.24 15.58
C PRO A 112 12.42 12.05 16.51
N ILE A 113 13.55 11.60 15.94
CA ILE A 113 14.80 11.28 16.63
C ILE A 113 15.99 11.84 15.84
N ALA A 114 17.14 12.01 16.49
CA ALA A 114 18.40 12.28 15.79
C ALA A 114 18.79 11.11 14.88
N GLY A 115 19.34 11.41 13.71
CA GLY A 115 19.74 10.38 12.75
C GLY A 115 18.58 9.76 11.94
N ALA A 116 17.40 10.36 11.95
CA ALA A 116 16.27 9.93 11.13
C ALA A 116 16.37 10.40 9.67
N LEU A 117 17.12 11.46 9.42
CA LEU A 117 17.38 12.02 8.10
C LEU A 117 18.89 12.27 8.00
N GLY A 118 19.51 11.82 6.92
CA GLY A 118 20.94 12.09 6.70
C GLY A 118 21.44 11.65 5.33
N VAL A 119 22.65 12.10 5.03
CA VAL A 119 23.34 11.86 3.77
C VAL A 119 24.81 11.53 4.01
N GLY A 120 25.36 10.67 3.17
CA GLY A 120 26.78 10.37 3.18
C GLY A 120 27.26 9.64 1.93
N PRO A 121 28.54 9.21 1.93
CA PRO A 121 29.22 8.64 0.77
C PRO A 121 28.83 7.18 0.45
N GLY A 122 27.82 6.63 1.11
CA GLY A 122 27.33 5.30 0.79
C GLY A 122 26.40 4.70 1.84
N PRO A 123 25.96 3.45 1.63
CA PRO A 123 24.94 2.83 2.45
C PRO A 123 25.23 2.79 3.94
N GLY A 124 24.34 3.38 4.73
CA GLY A 124 24.46 3.49 6.19
C GLY A 124 25.54 4.46 6.69
N ASP A 125 26.14 5.26 5.81
CA ASP A 125 27.08 6.33 6.16
C ASP A 125 26.35 7.68 6.15
N TYR A 126 26.38 8.38 7.28
CA TYR A 126 25.72 9.68 7.48
C TYR A 126 26.74 10.80 7.78
N SER A 127 28.00 10.59 7.41
CA SER A 127 29.12 11.44 7.86
C SER A 127 29.15 12.82 7.23
N TRP A 128 28.43 13.06 6.13
CA TRP A 128 28.35 14.39 5.52
C TRP A 128 27.40 15.29 6.27
N TRP A 129 26.18 14.82 6.54
CA TRP A 129 25.23 15.53 7.38
C TRP A 129 24.12 14.59 7.87
N SER A 130 23.62 14.85 9.08
CA SER A 130 22.43 14.19 9.61
C SER A 130 21.72 15.08 10.62
N ASN A 131 20.40 14.94 10.72
CA ASN A 131 19.61 15.69 11.67
C ASN A 131 20.00 15.36 13.12
N ASN A 132 20.04 16.38 13.97
CA ASN A 132 20.17 16.25 15.41
C ASN A 132 18.81 16.36 16.12
N GLU A 133 18.79 16.24 17.44
CA GLU A 133 17.55 16.36 18.25
C GLU A 133 16.90 17.75 18.13
N GLY A 134 17.71 18.81 18.01
CA GLY A 134 17.24 20.17 17.81
C GLY A 134 16.56 20.36 16.45
N ASP A 135 17.04 19.68 15.41
CA ASP A 135 16.43 19.74 14.07
C ASP A 135 15.02 19.16 14.06
N VAL A 136 14.71 18.17 14.91
CA VAL A 136 13.35 17.63 15.07
C VAL A 136 12.38 18.73 15.52
N THR A 137 12.84 19.65 16.37
CA THR A 137 12.01 20.78 16.83
C THR A 137 12.01 21.92 15.83
N THR A 138 13.15 22.21 15.22
CA THR A 138 13.31 23.36 14.30
C THR A 138 12.65 23.11 12.96
N ARG A 139 12.61 21.84 12.52
CA ARG A 139 11.97 21.36 11.29
C ARG A 139 10.69 20.57 11.61
N ALA A 140 9.95 20.95 12.65
CA ALA A 140 8.81 20.17 13.12
C ALA A 140 7.79 19.84 12.01
N CYS A 141 7.57 20.79 11.09
CA CYS A 141 6.72 20.63 9.91
C CYS A 141 7.19 19.56 8.90
N LEU A 142 8.48 19.16 8.93
CA LEU A 142 8.98 18.04 8.13
C LEU A 142 8.73 16.70 8.83
N PHE A 143 8.74 16.71 10.17
CA PHE A 143 8.62 15.50 10.99
C PHE A 143 7.15 15.13 11.27
N ASP A 144 6.20 16.02 11.00
CA ASP A 144 4.76 15.72 11.03
C ASP A 144 4.14 15.49 9.65
N ASP A 145 4.88 15.74 8.56
CA ASP A 145 4.50 15.33 7.20
C ASP A 145 4.26 13.81 7.13
N GLU A 146 3.14 13.41 6.52
CA GLU A 146 2.75 12.01 6.37
C GLU A 146 2.86 11.53 4.92
N TYR A 147 3.39 10.32 4.76
CA TYR A 147 3.53 9.59 3.50
C TYR A 147 2.56 8.40 3.55
N VAL A 148 1.46 8.51 2.81
CA VAL A 148 0.32 7.59 2.91
C VAL A 148 0.35 6.59 1.75
N PHE A 149 0.60 5.34 2.08
CA PHE A 149 0.51 4.20 1.17
C PHE A 149 -0.89 3.58 1.31
N ASN A 150 -1.83 3.94 0.44
CA ASN A 150 -3.18 3.38 0.52
C ASN A 150 -3.19 1.93 0.01
N ALA A 151 -4.06 1.10 0.59
CA ALA A 151 -4.18 -0.31 0.23
C ALA A 151 -4.65 -0.55 -1.22
N ASP A 152 -5.24 0.47 -1.86
CA ASP A 152 -5.65 0.44 -3.27
C ASP A 152 -4.50 0.76 -4.25
N GLY A 153 -3.29 0.99 -3.74
CA GLY A 153 -2.10 1.34 -4.53
C GLY A 153 -1.95 2.85 -4.79
N SER A 154 -2.87 3.70 -4.32
CA SER A 154 -2.70 5.15 -4.39
C SER A 154 -1.74 5.66 -3.31
N PHE A 155 -1.00 6.73 -3.61
CA PHE A 155 -0.02 7.36 -2.72
C PHE A 155 -0.34 8.83 -2.51
N GLN A 156 -0.07 9.36 -1.32
CA GLN A 156 -0.24 10.77 -0.99
C GLN A 156 0.87 11.28 -0.06
N ASN A 157 1.38 12.48 -0.35
CA ASN A 157 2.07 13.31 0.62
C ASN A 157 1.01 14.17 1.33
N VAL A 158 0.79 13.97 2.63
CA VAL A 158 -0.14 14.76 3.45
C VAL A 158 0.67 15.69 4.34
N LEU A 159 0.74 16.96 3.94
CA LEU A 159 1.68 17.95 4.48
C LEU A 159 1.03 18.97 5.44
N GLY A 160 -0.24 18.78 5.78
CA GLY A 160 -0.98 19.75 6.60
C GLY A 160 -1.02 21.17 6.00
N SER A 161 -0.85 22.17 6.85
CA SER A 161 -0.80 23.60 6.43
C SER A 161 0.61 24.11 6.16
N GLU A 162 1.63 23.41 6.66
CA GLU A 162 3.03 23.79 6.57
C GLU A 162 3.90 22.56 6.40
N THR A 163 4.93 22.64 5.54
CA THR A 163 6.01 21.66 5.38
C THR A 163 7.35 22.40 5.40
N TRP A 164 8.47 21.69 5.40
CA TRP A 164 9.79 22.31 5.30
C TRP A 164 10.06 22.76 3.87
N ILE A 165 10.07 24.07 3.66
CA ILE A 165 10.38 24.71 2.39
C ILE A 165 11.88 24.94 2.35
N GLU A 166 12.56 24.30 1.42
CA GLU A 166 13.98 24.56 1.16
C GLU A 166 14.16 25.79 0.26
N GLY A 167 15.31 26.46 0.34
CA GLY A 167 15.60 27.67 -0.45
C GLY A 167 15.44 27.48 -1.97
N TRP A 168 15.68 26.26 -2.49
CA TRP A 168 15.46 25.96 -3.92
C TRP A 168 13.97 25.99 -4.32
N GLN A 169 13.05 25.76 -3.37
CA GLN A 169 11.60 25.85 -3.57
C GLN A 169 11.07 27.25 -3.29
N GLY A 170 11.48 27.82 -2.16
CA GLY A 170 10.94 29.08 -1.62
C GLY A 170 11.57 30.35 -2.20
N GLY A 171 12.76 30.24 -2.79
CA GLY A 171 13.56 31.40 -3.18
C GLY A 171 14.21 32.09 -1.99
N ASP A 172 14.52 33.38 -2.16
CA ASP A 172 15.10 34.26 -1.14
C ASP A 172 13.99 34.73 -0.19
N TYR A 173 13.81 34.02 0.92
CA TYR A 173 12.76 34.25 1.91
C TYR A 173 13.16 35.35 2.90
N ASN A 174 14.45 35.45 3.22
CA ASN A 174 14.95 36.44 4.18
C ASN A 174 15.25 37.81 3.54
N GLU A 175 15.12 37.93 2.22
CA GLU A 175 15.32 39.12 1.40
C GLU A 175 16.76 39.68 1.45
N ASP A 176 17.77 38.83 1.71
CA ASP A 176 19.19 39.23 1.76
C ASP A 176 19.88 39.25 0.38
N GLY A 177 19.19 38.76 -0.65
CA GLY A 177 19.66 38.68 -2.03
C GLY A 177 20.42 37.39 -2.37
N THR A 178 20.50 36.42 -1.45
CA THR A 178 21.18 35.14 -1.61
C THR A 178 20.25 33.99 -1.26
N ILE A 179 20.10 33.01 -2.15
CA ILE A 179 19.33 31.79 -1.85
C ILE A 179 20.25 30.81 -1.15
N ASP A 180 20.08 30.61 0.16
CA ASP A 180 20.87 29.68 0.97
C ASP A 180 20.04 28.95 2.06
N TRP A 181 20.73 28.28 2.99
CA TRP A 181 20.06 27.49 4.04
C TRP A 181 19.29 28.37 5.06
N GLN A 182 19.54 29.67 5.10
CA GLN A 182 18.83 30.63 5.97
C GLN A 182 17.44 30.97 5.41
N ASP A 183 17.16 30.62 4.16
CA ASP A 183 15.82 30.72 3.56
C ASP A 183 14.95 29.51 3.87
N GLU A 184 15.52 28.43 4.41
CA GLU A 184 14.76 27.25 4.77
C GLU A 184 13.88 27.52 5.99
N HIS A 185 12.58 27.19 5.89
CA HIS A 185 11.61 27.43 6.95
C HIS A 185 10.39 26.53 6.82
N CYS A 186 9.61 26.42 7.90
CA CYS A 186 8.25 25.87 7.80
C CYS A 186 7.35 26.88 7.10
N GLY A 187 6.68 26.45 6.02
CA GLY A 187 5.82 27.30 5.22
C GLY A 187 4.80 26.50 4.42
N SER A 188 3.86 27.18 3.76
CA SER A 188 2.81 26.51 3.00
C SER A 188 3.39 25.64 1.87
N PRO A 189 2.89 24.40 1.69
CA PRO A 189 3.37 23.52 0.63
C PRO A 189 3.31 24.15 -0.77
N ILE A 190 4.33 23.86 -1.59
CA ILE A 190 4.53 24.47 -2.92
C ILE A 190 4.42 23.40 -4.01
N ALA A 191 3.55 23.65 -5.00
CA ALA A 191 3.42 22.78 -6.17
C ALA A 191 4.74 22.68 -6.96
N PRO A 192 5.09 21.50 -7.53
CA PRO A 192 4.26 20.30 -7.59
C PRO A 192 4.32 19.38 -6.37
N HIS A 193 5.18 19.68 -5.39
CA HIS A 193 5.45 18.84 -4.22
C HIS A 193 4.51 19.12 -3.04
N ASP A 194 3.33 19.67 -3.32
CA ASP A 194 2.32 20.07 -2.32
C ASP A 194 1.33 18.95 -1.96
N GLY A 195 1.53 17.75 -2.50
CA GLY A 195 0.66 16.59 -2.27
C GLY A 195 -0.69 16.65 -2.99
N THR A 196 -0.93 17.65 -3.87
CA THR A 196 -2.22 17.81 -4.55
C THR A 196 -2.36 16.94 -5.81
N ASN A 197 -1.24 16.49 -6.38
CA ASN A 197 -1.23 15.64 -7.57
C ASN A 197 -1.51 14.18 -7.20
N PRO A 198 -2.28 13.44 -8.03
CA PRO A 198 -2.47 12.02 -7.82
C PRO A 198 -1.14 11.26 -8.00
N ALA A 199 -0.89 10.31 -7.11
CA ALA A 199 0.25 9.43 -7.17
C ALA A 199 -0.13 7.99 -6.83
N THR A 200 0.74 7.07 -7.18
CA THR A 200 0.63 5.63 -6.90
C THR A 200 1.92 5.12 -6.31
N TRP A 201 1.85 3.95 -5.66
CA TRP A 201 3.03 3.26 -5.17
C TRP A 201 2.98 1.77 -5.49
N SER A 202 4.16 1.15 -5.54
CA SER A 202 4.33 -0.29 -5.66
C SER A 202 5.57 -0.75 -4.90
N VAL A 203 5.65 -2.06 -4.66
CA VAL A 203 6.77 -2.70 -3.98
C VAL A 203 7.28 -3.86 -4.82
N ASP A 204 8.60 -3.95 -4.96
CA ASP A 204 9.31 -5.15 -5.38
C ASP A 204 10.10 -5.68 -4.19
N GLU A 205 9.60 -6.73 -3.55
CA GLU A 205 10.21 -7.29 -2.35
C GLU A 205 11.45 -8.11 -2.62
N THR A 206 11.51 -8.72 -3.80
CA THR A 206 12.70 -9.50 -4.18
C THR A 206 13.87 -8.55 -4.36
N ALA A 207 13.61 -7.37 -4.93
CA ALA A 207 14.59 -6.30 -5.03
C ALA A 207 14.74 -5.48 -3.73
N GLY A 208 13.78 -5.56 -2.79
CA GLY A 208 13.75 -4.73 -1.59
C GLY A 208 13.53 -3.25 -1.90
N THR A 209 12.64 -2.93 -2.85
CA THR A 209 12.40 -1.56 -3.31
C THR A 209 10.94 -1.12 -3.22
N ILE A 210 10.74 0.17 -2.96
CA ILE A 210 9.46 0.89 -3.08
C ILE A 210 9.57 1.81 -4.29
N THR A 211 8.56 1.85 -5.14
CA THR A 211 8.47 2.84 -6.22
C THR A 211 7.26 3.72 -5.99
N VAL A 212 7.45 5.05 -6.04
CA VAL A 212 6.39 6.05 -6.02
C VAL A 212 6.36 6.72 -7.39
N SER A 213 5.17 6.86 -7.97
CA SER A 213 4.95 7.48 -9.28
C SER A 213 3.85 8.51 -9.21
N GLY A 214 4.15 9.76 -9.57
CA GLY A 214 3.23 10.89 -9.54
C GLY A 214 3.98 12.22 -9.54
N LEU A 215 3.44 13.24 -10.20
CA LEU A 215 4.09 14.55 -10.29
C LEU A 215 4.27 15.15 -8.89
N GLY A 216 5.52 15.36 -8.50
CA GLY A 216 5.88 15.92 -7.19
C GLY A 216 5.70 14.96 -6.01
N ALA A 217 5.49 13.66 -6.26
CA ALA A 217 5.41 12.66 -5.19
C ALA A 217 6.80 12.20 -4.75
N TYR A 218 7.00 12.02 -3.44
CA TYR A 218 8.31 11.69 -2.87
C TYR A 218 8.21 11.04 -1.48
N LEU A 219 9.32 10.47 -1.00
CA LEU A 219 9.52 10.04 0.39
C LEU A 219 10.67 10.83 1.01
N GLY A 220 10.48 11.37 2.22
CA GLY A 220 11.52 12.09 2.96
C GLY A 220 11.73 13.52 2.46
N LEU A 221 12.51 13.73 1.41
CA LEU A 221 12.80 15.06 0.87
C LEU A 221 12.32 15.21 -0.57
N SER A 222 11.62 16.30 -0.85
CA SER A 222 11.01 16.62 -2.15
C SER A 222 12.03 16.77 -3.29
N LYS A 223 13.26 17.18 -2.96
CA LYS A 223 14.33 17.38 -3.95
C LYS A 223 14.96 16.09 -4.45
N VAL A 224 14.95 15.01 -3.66
CA VAL A 224 15.83 13.85 -3.88
C VAL A 224 15.16 12.84 -4.80
N HIS A 225 15.85 12.41 -5.85
CA HIS A 225 15.42 11.34 -6.73
C HIS A 225 16.62 10.56 -7.31
N ASN A 226 16.36 9.47 -8.02
CA ASN A 226 17.39 8.52 -8.48
C ASN A 226 18.45 9.10 -9.42
N SER A 227 18.28 10.34 -9.90
CA SER A 227 19.17 10.98 -10.86
C SER A 227 19.60 12.39 -10.46
N GLY A 228 19.17 12.91 -9.29
CA GLY A 228 19.46 14.27 -8.89
C GLY A 228 18.86 14.69 -7.55
N GLU A 229 19.12 15.94 -7.19
CA GLU A 229 18.61 16.62 -6.00
C GLU A 229 17.93 17.95 -6.39
N ASP A 230 17.13 17.93 -7.47
CA ASP A 230 16.45 19.11 -8.02
C ASP A 230 14.92 18.97 -8.05
N GLY A 231 14.39 17.90 -7.45
CA GLY A 231 12.96 17.63 -7.35
C GLY A 231 12.28 17.26 -8.68
N SER A 232 13.06 16.95 -9.72
CA SER A 232 12.56 16.69 -11.08
C SER A 232 12.91 15.27 -11.56
N PRO A 233 12.31 14.21 -10.98
CA PRO A 233 12.54 12.84 -11.39
C PRO A 233 12.12 12.57 -12.84
N VAL A 234 12.84 11.66 -13.50
CA VAL A 234 12.45 11.13 -14.81
C VAL A 234 11.11 10.42 -14.69
N ASP A 235 10.19 10.72 -15.62
CA ASP A 235 8.84 10.15 -15.68
C ASP A 235 8.03 10.26 -14.38
N ASN A 236 8.34 11.25 -13.54
CA ASN A 236 7.72 11.44 -12.23
C ASN A 236 7.77 10.19 -11.33
N THR A 237 8.83 9.39 -11.46
CA THR A 237 8.97 8.13 -10.74
C THR A 237 10.25 8.12 -9.92
N ILE A 238 10.13 7.68 -8.67
CA ILE A 238 11.26 7.55 -7.74
C ILE A 238 11.22 6.17 -7.12
N THR A 239 12.33 5.45 -7.20
CA THR A 239 12.54 4.14 -6.59
C THR A 239 13.48 4.26 -5.39
N TYR A 240 13.08 3.69 -4.27
CA TYR A 240 13.82 3.68 -3.02
C TYR A 240 14.14 2.25 -2.62
N SER A 241 15.28 2.02 -1.97
CA SER A 241 15.49 0.77 -1.22
C SER A 241 14.81 0.90 0.13
N TYR A 242 14.29 -0.20 0.68
CA TYR A 242 13.65 -0.15 1.99
C TYR A 242 13.92 -1.40 2.83
N SER A 243 13.76 -1.25 4.14
CA SER A 243 13.64 -2.36 5.08
C SER A 243 12.61 -2.04 6.15
N LEU A 244 11.85 -3.04 6.56
CA LEU A 244 10.78 -2.92 7.55
C LEU A 244 11.16 -3.67 8.83
N SER A 245 10.88 -3.08 9.99
CA SER A 245 11.04 -3.78 11.26
C SER A 245 10.06 -4.95 11.39
N ALA A 246 10.42 -5.96 12.18
CA ALA A 246 9.60 -7.17 12.35
C ALA A 246 8.19 -6.90 12.91
N ASP A 247 8.01 -5.80 13.65
CA ASP A 247 6.72 -5.37 14.18
C ASP A 247 5.93 -4.47 13.19
N GLY A 248 6.49 -4.18 12.02
CA GLY A 248 5.87 -3.37 10.97
C GLY A 248 5.71 -1.89 11.32
N ASN A 249 6.36 -1.40 12.38
CA ASN A 249 6.18 -0.02 12.88
C ASN A 249 7.30 0.94 12.51
N ASN A 250 8.44 0.46 12.02
CA ASN A 250 9.59 1.27 11.64
C ASN A 250 10.05 0.87 10.25
N MET A 251 10.37 1.85 9.41
CA MET A 251 10.84 1.63 8.05
C MET A 251 12.07 2.48 7.79
N ASP A 252 13.17 1.84 7.39
CA ASP A 252 14.34 2.54 6.87
C ASP A 252 14.23 2.57 5.34
N VAL A 253 14.39 3.75 4.76
CA VAL A 253 14.33 4.00 3.31
C VAL A 253 15.63 4.66 2.89
N THR A 254 16.23 4.19 1.80
CA THR A 254 17.42 4.82 1.21
C THR A 254 17.24 5.11 -0.27
N ILE A 255 17.94 6.13 -0.74
CA ILE A 255 17.99 6.48 -2.15
C ILE A 255 19.38 6.95 -2.54
N SER A 256 19.88 6.41 -3.64
CA SER A 256 21.19 6.68 -4.22
C SER A 256 21.06 6.77 -5.74
N GLY A 257 22.20 6.93 -6.43
CA GLY A 257 22.27 7.01 -7.89
C GLY A 257 22.42 8.43 -8.44
N PHE A 258 22.45 9.42 -7.55
CA PHE A 258 22.79 10.80 -7.83
C PHE A 258 24.19 11.13 -7.26
N ASN A 259 24.92 12.04 -7.89
CA ASN A 259 26.21 12.55 -7.40
C ASN A 259 27.26 11.49 -6.98
N GLY A 260 27.38 10.40 -7.75
CA GLY A 260 28.36 9.33 -7.50
C GLY A 260 27.85 8.32 -6.48
N ASP A 261 28.54 8.22 -5.35
CA ASP A 261 28.24 7.26 -4.27
C ASP A 261 27.33 7.86 -3.17
N ALA A 262 26.77 9.05 -3.39
CA ALA A 262 25.91 9.70 -2.42
C ALA A 262 24.65 8.88 -2.15
N GLU A 263 24.28 8.76 -0.87
CA GLU A 263 23.03 8.13 -0.45
C GLU A 263 22.33 8.98 0.60
N TRP A 264 21.03 9.22 0.39
CA TRP A 264 20.12 9.74 1.41
C TRP A 264 19.44 8.59 2.13
N ILE A 265 19.23 8.79 3.43
CA ILE A 265 18.59 7.82 4.30
C ILE A 265 17.52 8.52 5.13
N PHE A 266 16.37 7.85 5.21
CA PHE A 266 15.18 8.31 5.92
C PHE A 266 14.68 7.18 6.80
N ARG A 267 14.48 7.47 8.09
CA ARG A 267 13.87 6.54 9.04
C ARG A 267 12.47 7.01 9.33
N PHE A 268 11.50 6.16 9.09
CA PHE A 268 10.09 6.42 9.29
C PHE A 268 9.55 5.59 10.45
N VAL A 269 8.54 6.15 11.11
CA VAL A 269 7.66 5.45 12.03
C VAL A 269 6.25 5.42 11.46
N LYS A 270 5.56 4.30 11.65
CA LYS A 270 4.16 4.17 11.23
C LYS A 270 3.31 5.09 12.10
N VAL A 271 2.52 5.95 11.47
CA VAL A 271 1.52 6.76 12.16
C VAL A 271 0.50 5.78 12.70
N GLN A 272 0.49 5.62 14.02
CA GLN A 272 -0.53 4.84 14.69
C GLN A 272 -1.84 5.61 14.50
N THR A 273 -2.72 5.11 13.65
CA THR A 273 -4.09 5.60 13.66
C THR A 273 -4.60 5.31 15.06
N SER A 274 -4.95 6.35 15.81
CA SER A 274 -5.66 6.19 17.06
C SER A 274 -7.10 5.76 16.78
N ASP A 275 -7.32 4.85 15.84
CA ASP A 275 -8.58 4.14 15.76
C ASP A 275 -8.68 3.39 17.08
N PRO A 276 -9.59 3.80 17.99
CA PRO A 276 -9.82 2.95 19.13
C PRO A 276 -10.24 1.60 18.54
N ILE A 277 -9.62 0.52 19.01
CA ILE A 277 -9.99 -0.87 18.75
C ILE A 277 -11.52 -1.08 18.87
N LEU A 278 -12.21 -0.16 19.57
CA LEU A 278 -13.65 -0.04 19.67
C LEU A 278 -14.16 1.29 19.07
N SER A 279 -14.27 1.38 17.75
CA SER A 279 -15.04 2.44 17.07
C SER A 279 -16.48 1.99 16.82
N GLY A 280 -17.46 2.84 17.12
CA GLY A 280 -18.89 2.56 16.88
C GLY A 280 -19.80 2.86 18.08
N THR A 281 -21.11 2.66 17.87
CA THR A 281 -22.11 2.76 18.95
C THR A 281 -22.29 1.40 19.61
N TRP A 282 -21.87 1.31 20.87
CA TRP A 282 -22.07 0.12 21.68
C TRP A 282 -23.41 0.16 22.39
N LYS A 283 -24.09 -0.99 22.46
CA LYS A 283 -25.26 -1.19 23.30
C LYS A 283 -25.07 -2.45 24.13
N LEU A 284 -25.62 -2.47 25.34
CA LEU A 284 -25.73 -3.69 26.12
C LEU A 284 -26.51 -4.75 25.32
N ALA A 285 -26.07 -6.00 25.39
CA ALA A 285 -26.81 -7.10 24.79
C ALA A 285 -28.22 -7.17 25.42
N PRO A 286 -29.29 -7.35 24.64
CA PRO A 286 -30.66 -7.41 25.16
C PRO A 286 -30.98 -8.78 25.78
N ILE A 287 -30.08 -9.31 26.59
CA ILE A 287 -30.18 -10.59 27.29
C ILE A 287 -30.07 -10.36 28.80
N ALA A 288 -30.69 -11.24 29.59
CA ALA A 288 -30.51 -11.22 31.04
C ALA A 288 -29.03 -11.46 31.38
N GLY A 289 -28.48 -10.67 32.32
CA GLY A 289 -27.07 -10.75 32.72
C GLY A 289 -26.11 -9.86 31.92
N ALA A 290 -26.59 -9.09 30.94
CA ALA A 290 -25.75 -8.12 30.21
C ALA A 290 -25.27 -6.94 31.08
N LEU A 291 -25.86 -6.74 32.26
CA LEU A 291 -25.43 -5.78 33.26
C LEU A 291 -25.54 -6.43 34.65
N GLY A 292 -24.42 -6.48 35.37
CA GLY A 292 -24.32 -7.02 36.73
C GLY A 292 -23.58 -6.05 37.65
N VAL A 293 -23.90 -6.08 38.94
CA VAL A 293 -23.20 -5.31 39.98
C VAL A 293 -22.88 -6.23 41.15
N GLY A 294 -21.60 -6.43 41.43
CA GLY A 294 -21.13 -7.32 42.49
C GLY A 294 -19.65 -7.11 42.81
N PRO A 295 -19.16 -7.75 43.88
CA PRO A 295 -17.77 -7.60 44.33
C PRO A 295 -16.73 -8.16 43.36
N GLY A 296 -17.12 -8.95 42.35
CA GLY A 296 -16.23 -9.47 41.32
C GLY A 296 -16.84 -9.56 39.91
N PRO A 297 -15.99 -9.81 38.88
CA PRO A 297 -16.45 -10.02 37.52
C PRO A 297 -17.33 -11.29 37.41
N GLY A 298 -18.54 -11.15 36.86
CA GLY A 298 -19.48 -12.25 36.64
C GLY A 298 -20.55 -12.45 37.73
N ASP A 299 -20.62 -11.56 38.72
CA ASP A 299 -21.66 -11.51 39.75
C ASP A 299 -22.98 -10.84 39.29
#